data_AF-A0AAD7EBN2-F1
#
_entry.id   AF-A0AAD7EBN2-F1
#
_cell.length_a   1.000
_cell.length_b   1.000
_cell.length_c   1.000
_cell.angle_alpha   90.00
_cell.angle_beta   90.00
_cell.angle_gamma   90.00
#
_symmetry.space_group_name_H-M   'P 1'
#
loop_
_entity.id
_entity.type
_entity.pdbx_description
1 polymer ?
#
loop_
_entity_poly.entity_id
_entity_poly.type
_entity_poly.pdbx_seq_one_letter_code
_entity_poly.pdbx_strand_id
1 'polypeptide(L)'
;VEAFARPTEETSAAVAQWLSDNDVESKTLTPAGDWISFTVPVGKANQMLRADFSVFTHLNSGKEAIRTLEYSLPEGLNRHVNLIAPTTFFSRPLRSGPVMSLKNAVLPEVFTVEGRHLSYVPCAGHRALYNIPTTPAVNTNNKIGVAGFDNQFANQVKSCSPIIFLKALRPDMPANTTFSLTSVDNRTNSQTLSQAGIEADL
;
A
#
# COMPACT_ATOMS: atom_id res chain seq x y z
N VAL A 1 -23.11 -0.88 -0.53
CA VAL A 1 -21.99 -1.71 -1.06
C VAL A 1 -21.82 -2.98 -0.24
N GLU A 2 -21.76 -2.89 1.09
CA GLU A 2 -21.60 -4.05 1.98
C GLU A 2 -22.58 -5.20 1.70
N ALA A 3 -23.86 -4.88 1.44
CA ALA A 3 -24.87 -5.88 1.11
C ALA A 3 -24.57 -6.70 -0.16
N PHE A 4 -23.81 -6.14 -1.12
CA PHE A 4 -23.43 -6.83 -2.36
C PHE A 4 -22.19 -7.72 -2.20
N ALA A 5 -21.35 -7.46 -1.18
CA ALA A 5 -20.15 -8.24 -0.89
C ALA A 5 -20.38 -9.29 0.22
N ARG A 6 -21.48 -9.17 0.97
CA ARG A 6 -21.80 -10.06 2.09
C ARG A 6 -21.91 -11.52 1.62
N PRO A 7 -21.19 -12.46 2.26
CA PRO A 7 -21.38 -13.88 1.99
C PRO A 7 -22.81 -14.33 2.33
N THR A 8 -23.31 -15.35 1.61
CA THR A 8 -24.55 -16.03 1.99
C THR A 8 -24.42 -16.69 3.35
N GLU A 9 -25.53 -16.88 4.06
CA GLU A 9 -25.55 -17.59 5.35
C GLU A 9 -24.92 -18.99 5.26
N GLU A 10 -25.14 -19.70 4.15
CA GLU A 10 -24.53 -21.02 3.88
C GLU A 10 -22.98 -20.94 3.88
N THR A 11 -22.40 -20.01 3.12
CA THR A 11 -20.96 -19.74 3.11
C THR A 11 -20.41 -19.40 4.49
N SER A 12 -21.07 -18.50 5.21
CA SER A 12 -20.63 -18.12 6.56
C SER A 12 -20.69 -19.29 7.53
N ALA A 13 -21.74 -20.10 7.48
CA ALA A 13 -21.89 -21.29 8.32
C ALA A 13 -20.85 -22.37 7.99
N ALA A 14 -20.59 -22.63 6.71
CA ALA A 14 -19.59 -23.61 6.28
C ALA A 14 -18.17 -23.24 6.74
N VAL A 15 -17.79 -21.96 6.61
CA VAL A 15 -16.48 -21.48 7.06
C VAL A 15 -16.38 -21.47 8.59
N ALA A 16 -17.45 -21.04 9.29
CA ALA A 16 -17.48 -21.05 10.75
C ALA A 16 -17.37 -22.47 11.32
N GLN A 17 -18.09 -23.44 10.72
CA GLN A 17 -18.00 -24.85 11.10
C GLN A 17 -16.59 -25.39 10.89
N TRP A 18 -15.98 -25.16 9.72
CA TRP A 18 -14.62 -25.62 9.45
C TRP A 18 -13.59 -25.05 10.43
N LEU A 19 -13.71 -23.77 10.80
CA LEU A 19 -12.85 -23.17 11.82
C LEU A 19 -13.09 -23.78 13.20
N SER A 20 -14.35 -23.99 13.57
CA SER A 20 -14.74 -24.63 14.84
C SER A 20 -14.24 -26.08 14.95
N ASP A 21 -14.34 -26.87 13.87
CA ASP A 21 -13.84 -28.26 13.82
C ASP A 21 -12.33 -28.34 14.02
N ASN A 22 -11.63 -27.22 13.85
CA ASN A 22 -10.21 -27.08 14.06
C ASN A 22 -9.85 -26.29 15.32
N ASP A 23 -10.82 -25.97 16.19
CA ASP A 23 -10.61 -25.19 17.40
C ASP A 23 -9.98 -23.80 17.12
N VAL A 24 -10.42 -23.14 16.05
CA VAL A 24 -9.90 -21.83 15.62
C VAL A 24 -10.95 -20.74 15.76
N GLU A 25 -10.61 -19.73 16.54
CA GLU A 25 -11.39 -18.49 16.60
C GLU A 25 -11.01 -17.56 15.44
N SER A 26 -12.00 -16.85 14.91
CA SER A 26 -11.79 -15.85 13.85
C SER A 26 -12.38 -14.49 14.22
N LYS A 27 -11.85 -13.45 13.58
CA LYS A 27 -12.28 -12.07 13.70
C LYS A 27 -12.70 -11.55 12.33
N THR A 28 -13.86 -10.93 12.26
CA THR A 28 -14.31 -10.23 11.05
C THR A 28 -13.49 -8.96 10.82
N LEU A 29 -12.98 -8.78 9.59
CA LEU A 29 -12.14 -7.64 9.19
C LEU A 29 -12.93 -6.55 8.46
N THR A 30 -13.96 -6.93 7.71
CA THR A 30 -14.74 -6.01 6.89
C THR A 30 -16.18 -5.93 7.38
N PRO A 31 -16.87 -4.78 7.23
CA PRO A 31 -18.28 -4.65 7.60
C PRO A 31 -19.22 -5.63 6.88
N ALA A 32 -18.85 -6.05 5.65
CA ALA A 32 -19.60 -7.02 4.88
C ALA A 32 -19.42 -8.47 5.39
N GLY A 33 -18.39 -8.74 6.20
CA GLY A 33 -18.11 -10.10 6.70
C GLY A 33 -17.46 -11.03 5.69
N ASP A 34 -17.01 -10.51 4.55
CA ASP A 34 -16.36 -11.25 3.46
C ASP A 34 -14.86 -11.50 3.71
N TRP A 35 -14.25 -10.75 4.64
CA TRP A 35 -12.88 -11.00 5.11
C TRP A 35 -12.89 -11.32 6.60
N ILE A 36 -12.21 -12.41 6.95
CA ILE A 36 -11.96 -12.82 8.32
C ILE A 36 -10.47 -13.06 8.53
N SER A 37 -9.98 -12.84 9.74
CA SER A 37 -8.64 -13.23 10.16
C SER A 37 -8.70 -14.23 11.31
N PHE A 38 -7.69 -15.09 11.37
CA PHE A 38 -7.46 -15.98 12.50
C PHE A 38 -5.95 -16.18 12.66
N THR A 39 -5.54 -16.62 13.84
CA THR A 39 -4.13 -16.85 14.17
C THR A 39 -3.98 -18.26 14.71
N VAL A 40 -3.09 -19.04 14.08
CA VAL A 40 -2.81 -20.42 14.49
C VAL A 40 -1.29 -20.71 14.43
N PRO A 41 -0.78 -21.67 15.21
CA PRO A 41 0.58 -22.17 15.04
C PRO A 41 0.79 -22.78 13.64
N VAL A 42 2.03 -22.71 13.14
CA VAL A 42 2.39 -23.21 11.79
C VAL A 42 2.02 -24.69 11.60
N GLY A 43 2.26 -25.53 12.61
CA GLY A 43 1.89 -26.96 12.54
C GLY A 43 0.39 -27.18 12.37
N LYS A 44 -0.45 -26.34 12.99
CA LYS A 44 -1.91 -26.39 12.84
C LYS A 44 -2.33 -25.85 11.47
N ALA A 45 -1.71 -24.77 10.98
CA ALA A 45 -1.94 -24.27 9.63
C ALA A 45 -1.63 -25.34 8.56
N ASN A 46 -0.51 -26.06 8.70
CA ASN A 46 -0.15 -27.16 7.81
C ASN A 46 -1.20 -28.28 7.80
N GLN A 47 -1.76 -28.62 8.97
CA GLN A 47 -2.82 -29.63 9.07
C GLN A 47 -4.13 -29.16 8.43
N MET A 48 -4.60 -27.96 8.77
CA MET A 48 -5.88 -27.41 8.31
C MET A 48 -5.91 -27.14 6.81
N LEU A 49 -4.79 -26.67 6.28
CA LEU A 49 -4.64 -26.22 4.89
C LEU A 49 -3.92 -27.25 4.02
N ARG A 50 -3.61 -28.43 4.55
CA ARG A 50 -2.81 -29.47 3.87
C ARG A 50 -1.64 -28.84 3.11
N ALA A 51 -0.87 -28.05 3.83
CA ALA A 51 0.18 -27.19 3.33
C ALA A 51 1.50 -27.49 4.02
N ASP A 52 2.59 -26.97 3.46
CA ASP A 52 3.91 -27.01 4.07
C ASP A 52 4.49 -25.61 4.17
N PHE A 53 4.26 -24.95 5.30
CA PHE A 53 4.80 -23.63 5.58
C PHE A 53 6.27 -23.73 5.99
N SER A 54 7.10 -22.93 5.32
CA SER A 54 8.53 -22.81 5.56
C SER A 54 8.96 -21.34 5.59
N VAL A 55 10.16 -21.08 6.12
CA VAL A 55 10.80 -19.77 6.02
C VAL A 55 11.49 -19.65 4.68
N PHE A 56 11.12 -18.63 3.91
CA PHE A 56 11.75 -18.30 2.63
C PHE A 56 12.53 -17.00 2.76
N THR A 57 13.77 -17.01 2.29
CA THR A 57 14.64 -15.83 2.29
C THR A 57 14.76 -15.28 0.87
N HIS A 58 14.41 -14.02 0.67
CA HIS A 58 14.56 -13.35 -0.62
C HIS A 58 16.05 -13.06 -0.88
N LEU A 59 16.61 -13.69 -1.92
CA LEU A 59 18.06 -13.72 -2.19
C LEU A 59 18.73 -12.34 -2.22
N ASN A 60 18.11 -11.34 -2.86
CA ASN A 60 18.76 -10.04 -3.04
C ASN A 60 18.64 -9.12 -1.83
N SER A 61 17.59 -9.28 -1.02
CA SER A 61 17.30 -8.36 0.10
C SER A 61 17.52 -8.98 1.47
N GLY A 62 17.74 -10.30 1.55
CA GLY A 62 17.84 -11.05 2.81
C GLY A 62 16.57 -11.07 3.65
N LYS A 63 15.43 -10.58 3.13
CA LYS A 63 14.16 -10.51 3.87
C LYS A 63 13.53 -11.89 3.94
N GLU A 64 13.06 -12.27 5.12
CA GLU A 64 12.42 -13.54 5.37
C GLU A 64 10.89 -13.42 5.38
N ALA A 65 10.22 -14.48 4.95
CA ALA A 65 8.77 -14.63 5.04
C ALA A 65 8.38 -16.09 5.28
N ILE A 66 7.39 -16.31 6.15
CA ILE A 66 6.78 -17.63 6.34
C ILE A 66 5.72 -17.80 5.26
N ARG A 67 5.91 -18.77 4.36
CA ARG A 67 5.05 -19.03 3.19
C ARG A 67 4.95 -20.52 2.91
N THR A 68 4.03 -20.89 2.04
CA THR A 68 3.95 -22.25 1.48
C THR A 68 3.83 -22.15 -0.04
N LEU A 69 4.20 -23.19 -0.78
CA LEU A 69 4.11 -23.17 -2.25
C LEU A 69 2.73 -23.61 -2.75
N GLU A 70 1.99 -24.34 -1.94
CA GLU A 70 0.65 -24.83 -2.24
C GLU A 70 -0.14 -25.08 -0.94
N TYR A 71 -1.46 -25.07 -1.05
CA TYR A 71 -2.36 -25.49 0.01
C TYR A 71 -3.64 -26.06 -0.61
N SER A 72 -4.40 -26.82 0.17
CA SER A 72 -5.71 -27.31 -0.24
C SER A 72 -6.72 -27.22 0.91
N LEU A 73 -7.98 -27.07 0.54
CA LEU A 73 -9.09 -27.02 1.48
C LEU A 73 -9.95 -28.29 1.36
N PRO A 74 -10.73 -28.61 2.40
CA PRO A 74 -11.79 -29.61 2.27
C PRO A 74 -12.70 -29.29 1.09
N GLU A 75 -13.14 -30.33 0.37
CA GLU A 75 -13.94 -30.19 -0.87
C GLU A 75 -15.16 -29.27 -0.68
N GLY A 76 -15.84 -29.38 0.46
CA GLY A 76 -17.00 -28.56 0.79
C GLY A 76 -16.73 -27.05 0.87
N LEU A 77 -15.49 -26.61 1.07
CA LEU A 77 -15.13 -25.19 1.17
C LEU A 77 -14.73 -24.55 -0.15
N ASN A 78 -14.50 -25.33 -1.21
CA ASN A 78 -13.95 -24.80 -2.47
C ASN A 78 -14.85 -23.71 -3.10
N ARG A 79 -16.18 -23.80 -2.91
CA ARG A 79 -17.14 -22.79 -3.38
C ARG A 79 -17.35 -21.61 -2.40
N HIS A 80 -16.79 -21.70 -1.20
CA HIS A 80 -17.02 -20.76 -0.10
C HIS A 80 -15.80 -19.89 0.20
N VAL A 81 -14.59 -20.34 -0.16
CA VAL A 81 -13.33 -19.64 0.10
C VAL A 81 -12.60 -19.38 -1.21
N ASN A 82 -12.41 -18.10 -1.56
CA ASN A 82 -11.66 -17.73 -2.76
C ASN A 82 -10.14 -17.69 -2.54
N LEU A 83 -9.70 -17.27 -1.34
CA LEU A 83 -8.29 -17.06 -1.04
C LEU A 83 -8.03 -17.19 0.45
N ILE A 84 -6.96 -17.89 0.81
CA ILE A 84 -6.35 -17.81 2.12
C ILE A 84 -5.00 -17.12 1.98
N ALA A 85 -4.84 -15.99 2.65
CA ALA A 85 -3.62 -15.20 2.62
C ALA A 85 -3.17 -14.84 4.03
N PRO A 86 -1.85 -14.77 4.28
CA PRO A 86 -0.75 -15.04 3.34
C PRO A 86 -0.40 -16.54 3.24
N THR A 87 -0.36 -17.10 2.02
CA THR A 87 0.03 -18.51 1.76
C THR A 87 1.09 -18.59 0.67
N THR A 88 0.66 -18.58 -0.59
CA THR A 88 1.49 -18.78 -1.80
C THR A 88 1.97 -17.47 -2.42
N PHE A 89 1.52 -16.34 -1.89
CA PHE A 89 1.89 -15.02 -2.39
C PHE A 89 3.22 -14.55 -1.77
N PHE A 90 4.23 -14.40 -2.62
CA PHE A 90 5.52 -13.78 -2.29
C PHE A 90 5.52 -12.34 -2.77
N SER A 91 5.38 -11.39 -1.85
CA SER A 91 5.54 -9.97 -2.15
C SER A 91 6.97 -9.73 -2.62
N ARG A 92 7.13 -9.16 -3.83
CA ARG A 92 8.43 -8.66 -4.26
C ARG A 92 8.81 -7.52 -3.32
N PRO A 93 10.05 -7.47 -2.80
CA PRO A 93 10.51 -6.23 -2.19
C PRO A 93 10.40 -5.15 -3.25
N LEU A 94 9.72 -4.06 -2.93
CA LEU A 94 9.56 -2.94 -3.84
C LEU A 94 10.96 -2.48 -4.21
N ARG A 95 11.22 -2.45 -5.51
CA ARG A 95 12.48 -1.94 -6.03
C ARG A 95 12.38 -0.43 -5.89
N SER A 96 13.33 0.18 -5.21
CA SER A 96 13.62 1.57 -5.52
C SER A 96 13.99 1.61 -6.99
N GLY A 97 13.10 2.19 -7.80
CA GLY A 97 13.36 2.46 -9.21
C GLY A 97 14.63 3.30 -9.36
N PRO A 98 15.14 3.50 -10.59
CA PRO A 98 16.26 4.39 -10.79
C PRO A 98 15.92 5.78 -10.25
N VAL A 99 16.54 6.14 -9.13
CA VAL A 99 16.44 7.48 -8.55
C VAL A 99 17.27 8.40 -9.45
N MET A 100 16.61 9.31 -10.16
CA MET A 100 17.33 10.39 -10.82
C MET A 100 17.84 11.35 -9.74
N SER A 101 19.13 11.25 -9.41
CA SER A 101 19.80 12.21 -8.55
C SER A 101 20.03 13.51 -9.33
N LEU A 102 19.17 14.50 -9.10
CA LEU A 102 19.36 15.84 -9.61
C LEU A 102 20.42 16.55 -8.76
N LYS A 103 21.70 16.31 -9.07
CA LYS A 103 22.76 17.22 -8.59
C LYS A 103 22.63 18.52 -9.37
N ASN A 104 22.26 19.61 -8.67
CA ASN A 104 22.22 20.98 -9.21
C ASN A 104 21.15 21.26 -10.29
N ALA A 105 19.91 20.81 -10.11
CA ALA A 105 18.82 21.27 -10.98
C ALA A 105 18.49 22.75 -10.69
N VAL A 106 18.90 23.64 -11.60
CA VAL A 106 18.38 25.01 -11.67
C VAL A 106 16.99 24.92 -12.29
N LEU A 107 15.95 25.25 -11.53
CA LEU A 107 14.58 25.32 -12.04
C LEU A 107 14.50 26.51 -13.02
N PRO A 108 14.17 26.30 -14.31
CA PRO A 108 13.95 27.41 -15.22
C PRO A 108 12.68 28.16 -14.82
N GLU A 109 12.76 29.50 -14.75
CA GLU A 109 11.63 30.39 -14.40
C GLU A 109 10.49 30.38 -15.43
N VAL A 110 10.73 29.89 -16.66
CA VAL A 110 9.74 29.90 -17.74
C VAL A 110 9.76 28.56 -18.49
N PHE A 111 8.60 27.90 -18.53
CA PHE A 111 8.38 26.65 -19.23
C PHE A 111 7.88 26.94 -20.65
N THR A 112 8.78 27.03 -21.64
CA THR A 112 8.38 27.02 -23.06
C THR A 112 8.50 25.60 -23.59
N VAL A 113 7.37 25.01 -24.00
CA VAL A 113 7.32 23.67 -24.62
C VAL A 113 7.73 23.82 -26.09
N GLU A 114 8.99 24.12 -26.34
CA GLU A 114 9.58 24.03 -27.68
C GLU A 114 10.70 22.99 -27.67
N GLY A 115 10.36 21.80 -28.16
CA GLY A 115 11.30 20.85 -28.79
C GLY A 115 12.49 20.31 -27.98
N ARG A 116 12.66 20.64 -26.70
CA ARG A 116 13.78 20.12 -25.89
C ARG A 116 13.42 18.80 -25.21
N HIS A 117 14.28 17.80 -25.39
CA HIS A 117 14.37 16.64 -24.50
C HIS A 117 14.69 17.16 -23.09
N LEU A 118 13.71 17.13 -22.19
CA LEU A 118 13.90 17.50 -20.80
C LEU A 118 14.20 16.24 -19.98
N SER A 119 15.30 16.27 -19.25
CA SER A 119 15.63 15.23 -18.26
C SER A 119 14.75 15.29 -17.00
N TYR A 120 13.90 16.32 -16.87
CA TYR A 120 12.97 16.52 -15.75
C TYR A 120 11.78 17.39 -16.18
N VAL A 121 10.57 17.00 -15.78
CA VAL A 121 9.34 17.77 -16.01
C VAL A 121 8.81 18.25 -14.66
N PRO A 122 8.83 19.55 -14.32
CA PRO A 122 8.22 20.09 -13.10
C PRO A 122 6.70 19.99 -13.16
N CYS A 123 6.03 20.24 -12.03
CA CYS A 123 4.57 20.15 -11.93
C CYS A 123 3.84 21.03 -12.97
N ALA A 124 4.34 22.24 -13.25
CA ALA A 124 3.78 23.12 -14.27
C ALA A 124 3.88 22.50 -15.68
N GLY A 125 4.99 21.82 -15.98
CA GLY A 125 5.18 21.09 -17.24
C GLY A 125 4.20 19.94 -17.39
N HIS A 126 3.97 19.14 -16.34
CA HIS A 126 2.96 18.09 -16.35
C HIS A 126 1.55 18.65 -16.59
N ARG A 127 1.22 19.78 -15.96
CA ARG A 127 -0.07 20.44 -16.17
C ARG A 127 -0.26 20.88 -17.62
N ALA A 128 0.77 21.48 -18.21
CA ALA A 128 0.74 21.91 -19.61
C ALA A 128 0.63 20.74 -20.59
N LEU A 129 1.39 19.65 -20.36
CA LEU A 129 1.38 18.46 -21.23
C LEU A 129 0.04 17.74 -21.23
N TYR A 130 -0.64 17.68 -20.09
CA TYR A 130 -1.90 16.94 -19.92
C TYR A 130 -3.13 17.86 -19.85
N ASN A 131 -2.99 19.15 -20.20
CA ASN A 131 -4.06 20.15 -20.12
C ASN A 131 -4.78 20.18 -18.76
N ILE A 132 -4.06 20.00 -17.67
CA ILE A 132 -4.62 20.03 -16.31
C ILE A 132 -4.95 21.49 -15.95
N PRO A 133 -6.21 21.80 -15.56
CA PRO A 133 -6.60 23.15 -15.18
C PRO A 133 -5.77 23.71 -14.01
N THR A 134 -5.49 25.00 -14.04
CA THR A 134 -4.86 25.73 -12.92
C THR A 134 -5.86 26.10 -11.83
N THR A 135 -7.16 26.09 -12.14
CA THR A 135 -8.23 26.37 -11.18
C THR A 135 -8.31 25.25 -10.12
N PRO A 136 -8.13 25.55 -8.82
CA PRO A 136 -8.22 24.54 -7.78
C PRO A 136 -9.61 23.94 -7.63
N ALA A 137 -9.69 22.66 -7.26
CA ALA A 137 -10.94 22.06 -6.81
C ALA A 137 -11.34 22.64 -5.45
N VAL A 138 -12.54 23.19 -5.33
CA VAL A 138 -13.02 23.90 -4.12
C VAL A 138 -13.86 23.03 -3.18
N ASN A 139 -14.26 21.83 -3.61
CA ASN A 139 -15.04 20.94 -2.77
C ASN A 139 -14.16 20.34 -1.66
N THR A 140 -14.45 20.71 -0.41
CA THR A 140 -13.70 20.28 0.78
C THR A 140 -13.81 18.79 1.09
N ASN A 141 -14.79 18.11 0.49
CA ASN A 141 -14.98 16.66 0.60
C ASN A 141 -14.06 15.88 -0.36
N ASN A 142 -13.40 16.55 -1.31
CA ASN A 142 -12.42 15.88 -2.17
C ASN A 142 -11.19 15.50 -1.34
N LYS A 143 -10.86 14.21 -1.35
CA LYS A 143 -9.68 13.65 -0.67
C LYS A 143 -8.89 12.80 -1.66
N ILE A 144 -7.57 12.82 -1.52
CA ILE A 144 -6.65 11.91 -2.20
C ILE A 144 -5.99 11.08 -1.09
N GLY A 145 -6.05 9.75 -1.22
CA GLY A 145 -5.31 8.83 -0.37
C GLY A 145 -4.03 8.40 -1.07
N VAL A 146 -2.91 8.45 -0.35
CA VAL A 146 -1.62 7.90 -0.81
C VAL A 146 -1.24 6.78 0.16
N ALA A 147 -1.04 5.58 -0.36
CA ALA A 147 -0.74 4.40 0.44
C ALA A 147 0.77 4.09 0.37
N GLY A 148 1.40 3.99 1.54
CA GLY A 148 2.81 3.59 1.67
C GLY A 148 2.92 2.13 2.12
N PHE A 149 3.68 1.33 1.38
CA PHE A 149 3.88 -0.10 1.66
C PHE A 149 5.35 -0.45 1.92
N ASP A 150 6.25 0.47 1.61
CA ASP A 150 7.65 0.39 1.99
C ASP A 150 7.85 1.05 3.33
N ASN A 151 8.81 0.57 4.12
CA ASN A 151 9.23 1.18 5.40
C ASN A 151 9.97 2.51 5.16
N GLN A 152 9.37 3.38 4.35
CA GLN A 152 9.75 4.73 3.99
C GLN A 152 8.60 5.61 4.47
N PHE A 153 8.93 6.65 5.22
CA PHE A 153 7.93 7.41 5.96
C PHE A 153 7.84 8.83 5.44
N ALA A 154 6.62 9.26 5.09
CA ALA A 154 6.37 10.63 4.70
C ALA A 154 6.65 11.53 5.90
N ASN A 155 7.55 12.48 5.74
CA ASN A 155 7.98 13.34 6.83
C ASN A 155 7.23 14.66 6.84
N GLN A 156 6.98 15.23 8.02
CA GLN A 156 6.30 16.52 8.16
C GLN A 156 7.29 17.68 8.40
N VAL A 157 8.59 17.39 8.58
CA VAL A 157 9.60 18.40 8.87
C VAL A 157 9.96 19.19 7.60
N LYS A 158 10.20 20.49 7.80
CA LYS A 158 10.50 21.51 6.78
C LYS A 158 11.61 21.15 5.79
N SER A 159 12.53 20.25 6.16
CA SER A 159 13.78 20.02 5.44
C SER A 159 13.70 18.93 4.37
N CYS A 160 12.67 18.08 4.34
CA CYS A 160 12.65 16.90 3.46
C CYS A 160 11.41 16.70 2.58
N SER A 161 10.20 17.17 2.91
CA SER A 161 9.02 16.54 2.30
C SER A 161 8.07 17.52 1.56
N PRO A 162 7.01 18.15 2.11
CA PRO A 162 6.08 18.92 1.27
C PRO A 162 6.45 20.41 1.14
N ILE A 163 7.02 21.03 2.17
CA ILE A 163 7.15 22.49 2.23
C ILE A 163 8.15 23.01 1.19
N ILE A 164 9.31 22.35 1.06
CA ILE A 164 10.31 22.69 0.05
C ILE A 164 9.75 22.44 -1.35
N PHE A 165 9.14 21.27 -1.54
CA PHE A 165 8.48 20.92 -2.80
C PHE A 165 7.43 21.95 -3.20
N LEU A 166 6.52 22.32 -2.30
CA LEU A 166 5.46 23.29 -2.57
C LEU A 166 6.03 24.68 -2.86
N LYS A 167 7.00 25.15 -2.07
CA LYS A 167 7.65 26.44 -2.35
C LYS A 167 8.35 26.48 -3.70
N ALA A 168 9.01 25.40 -4.09
CA ALA A 168 9.81 25.35 -5.31
C ALA A 168 8.98 25.06 -6.57
N LEU A 169 8.00 24.17 -6.47
CA LEU A 169 7.31 23.58 -7.64
C LEU A 169 5.80 23.86 -7.68
N ARG A 170 5.21 24.30 -6.56
CA ARG A 170 3.78 24.65 -6.44
C ARG A 170 3.57 25.94 -5.64
N PRO A 171 4.18 27.08 -6.03
CA PRO A 171 4.01 28.35 -5.33
C PRO A 171 2.56 28.86 -5.36
N ASP A 172 1.71 28.25 -6.21
CA ASP A 172 0.26 28.44 -6.26
C ASP A 172 -0.49 27.80 -5.07
N MET A 173 0.19 27.07 -4.17
CA MET A 173 -0.40 26.45 -2.98
C MET A 173 0.20 26.98 -1.68
N PRO A 174 -0.58 26.97 -0.57
CA PRO A 174 -0.04 27.27 0.75
C PRO A 174 1.10 26.33 1.11
N ALA A 175 2.26 26.89 1.44
CA ALA A 175 3.46 26.12 1.79
C ALA A 175 3.32 25.31 3.09
N ASN A 176 2.28 25.55 3.89
CA ASN A 176 1.95 24.80 5.11
C ASN A 176 0.93 23.67 4.86
N THR A 177 0.63 23.34 3.60
CA THR A 177 -0.24 22.20 3.27
C THR A 177 0.35 20.90 3.84
N THR A 178 -0.51 20.10 4.47
CA THR A 178 -0.15 18.91 5.27
C THR A 178 -1.13 17.76 4.98
N PHE A 179 -0.82 16.56 5.48
CA PHE A 179 -1.62 15.35 5.35
C PHE A 179 -1.97 14.76 6.73
N SER A 180 -3.07 14.01 6.78
CA SER A 180 -3.46 13.21 7.95
C SER A 180 -3.03 11.76 7.76
N LEU A 181 -2.53 11.12 8.82
CA LEU A 181 -2.20 9.69 8.80
C LEU A 181 -3.44 8.85 9.12
N THR A 182 -3.71 7.86 8.27
CA THR A 182 -4.60 6.74 8.59
C THR A 182 -3.76 5.48 8.71
N SER A 183 -3.76 4.86 9.89
CA SER A 183 -3.04 3.61 10.14
C SER A 183 -3.90 2.41 9.73
N VAL A 184 -3.25 1.43 9.09
CA VAL A 184 -3.79 0.10 8.81
C VAL A 184 -2.92 -0.91 9.54
N ASP A 185 -3.52 -1.92 10.18
CA ASP A 185 -2.83 -2.96 10.95
C ASP A 185 -1.82 -2.42 11.98
N ASN A 186 -2.19 -1.33 12.67
CA ASN A 186 -1.37 -0.67 13.69
C ASN A 186 0.01 -0.19 13.19
N ARG A 187 0.17 0.02 11.88
CA ARG A 187 1.39 0.59 11.30
C ARG A 187 1.56 2.06 11.70
N THR A 188 2.79 2.51 11.81
CA THR A 188 3.14 3.88 12.23
C THR A 188 3.79 4.66 11.08
N ASN A 189 3.83 6.00 11.20
CA ASN A 189 4.56 6.86 10.28
C ASN A 189 5.68 7.58 11.04
N SER A 190 6.88 6.99 11.06
CA SER A 190 8.01 7.56 11.78
C SER A 190 8.38 8.93 11.25
N GLN A 191 8.58 9.91 12.14
CA GLN A 191 9.04 11.25 11.77
C GLN A 191 10.56 11.42 11.87
N THR A 192 11.29 10.33 12.11
CA THR A 192 12.76 10.32 12.08
C THR A 192 13.25 10.54 10.65
N LEU A 193 14.05 11.59 10.43
CA LEU A 193 14.50 12.00 9.10
C LEU A 193 15.29 10.90 8.36
N SER A 194 16.07 10.08 9.07
CA SER A 194 16.82 8.97 8.44
C SER A 194 15.93 7.82 7.94
N GLN A 195 14.65 7.82 8.31
CA GLN A 195 13.65 6.86 7.87
C GLN A 195 12.65 7.48 6.88
N ALA A 196 12.80 8.78 6.59
CA ALA A 196 12.15 9.38 5.45
C ALA A 196 12.70 8.76 4.17
N GLY A 197 11.86 8.67 3.15
CA GLY A 197 12.21 7.92 1.96
C GLY A 197 11.60 8.50 0.70
N ILE A 198 12.30 8.27 -0.41
CA ILE A 198 12.01 8.88 -1.71
C ILE A 198 10.60 8.51 -2.18
N GLU A 199 10.22 7.23 -2.06
CA GLU A 199 8.89 6.75 -2.46
C GLU A 199 7.77 7.31 -1.58
N ALA A 200 8.07 7.72 -0.35
CA ALA A 200 7.09 8.36 0.53
C ALA A 200 6.99 9.88 0.30
N ASP A 201 7.97 10.48 -0.39
CA ASP A 201 8.05 11.91 -0.69
C ASP A 201 7.71 12.26 -2.16
N LEU A 202 7.72 11.28 -3.07
CA LEU A 202 7.34 11.40 -4.50
C LEU A 202 5.84 11.54 -4.72
#